data_AF-A0A6I5HFE3-F1
#
_entry.id   AF-A0A6I5HFE3-F1
#
_cell.length_a   1.000
_cell.length_b   1.000
_cell.length_c   1.000
_cell.angle_alpha   90.00
_cell.angle_beta   90.00
_cell.angle_gamma   90.00
#
_symmetry.space_group_name_H-M   'P 1'
#
loop_
_entity.id
_entity.type
_entity.pdbx_description
1 polymer ?
#
loop_
_entity_poly.entity_id
_entity_poly.type
_entity_poly.pdbx_seq_one_letter_code
_entity_poly.pdbx_strand_id
1 'polypeptide(L)' 'MVSVSLALEAVQERLQSWDGRLAVAAVNGPALVVVSGDADALDELLASCEAEGVRARRVAVDYASHCSHVEEIEDVLLR' A
#
# COMPACT_ATOMS: atom_id res chain seq x y z
N MET A 1 6.44 1.30 0.76
CA MET A 1 5.12 1.46 0.09
C MET A 1 5.18 0.95 -1.35
N VAL A 2 4.04 0.51 -1.88
CA VAL A 2 3.86 0.02 -3.25
C VAL A 2 2.66 0.72 -3.89
N SER A 3 2.79 1.17 -5.13
CA SER A 3 1.69 1.68 -5.93
C SER A 3 1.18 0.55 -6.83
N VAL A 4 -0.12 0.28 -6.80
CA VAL A 4 -0.80 -0.79 -7.53
C VAL A 4 -1.81 -0.18 -8.50
N SER A 5 -1.77 -0.61 -9.76
CA SER A 5 -2.70 -0.15 -10.81
C SER A 5 -4.01 -0.94 -10.80
N LEU A 6 -4.72 -0.91 -9.68
CA LEU A 6 -6.04 -1.53 -9.48
C LEU A 6 -6.98 -0.58 -8.74
N ALA A 7 -8.29 -0.87 -8.81
CA ALA A 7 -9.30 -0.18 -8.02
C ALA A 7 -9.19 -0.54 -6.53
N LEU A 8 -9.73 0.33 -5.68
CA LEU A 8 -9.67 0.19 -4.22
C LEU A 8 -10.20 -1.17 -3.76
N GLU A 9 -11.37 -1.57 -4.27
CA GLU A 9 -12.06 -2.79 -3.87
C GLU A 9 -11.20 -4.02 -4.18
N ALA A 10 -10.62 -4.07 -5.39
CA ALA A 10 -9.74 -5.16 -5.80
C ALA A 10 -8.44 -5.21 -4.99
N VAL A 11 -7.91 -4.07 -4.57
CA VAL A 11 -6.75 -4.04 -3.66
C VAL A 11 -7.16 -4.54 -2.29
N GLN A 12 -8.28 -4.07 -1.73
CA GLN A 12 -8.76 -4.49 -0.41
C GLN A 12 -9.00 -5.99 -0.31
N GLU A 13 -9.61 -6.60 -1.34
CA GLU A 13 -9.79 -8.05 -1.40
C GLU A 13 -8.45 -8.80 -1.36
N ARG A 14 -7.44 -8.33 -2.09
CA ARG A 14 -6.10 -8.92 -2.05
C ARG A 14 -5.48 -8.85 -0.67
N LEU A 15 -5.53 -7.67 -0.04
CA LEU A 15 -4.87 -7.41 1.25
C LEU A 15 -5.38 -8.31 2.38
N GLN A 16 -6.55 -8.94 2.24
CA GLN A 16 -7.06 -9.92 3.21
C GLN A 16 -6.10 -11.10 3.43
N SER A 17 -5.25 -11.42 2.44
CA SER A 17 -4.28 -12.53 2.54
C SER A 17 -3.07 -12.23 3.43
N TRP A 18 -2.91 -10.98 3.87
CA TRP A 18 -1.74 -10.52 4.63
C TRP A 18 -2.05 -10.22 6.10
N ASP A 19 -3.21 -10.64 6.62
CA ASP A 19 -3.57 -10.57 8.05
C ASP A 19 -3.31 -9.20 8.71
N GLY A 20 -3.55 -8.11 7.97
CA GLY A 20 -3.34 -6.73 8.45
C GLY A 20 -1.91 -6.19 8.38
N ARG A 21 -0.95 -6.98 7.88
CA ARG A 21 0.45 -6.53 7.65
C ARG A 21 0.55 -5.50 6.52
N LEU A 22 -0.47 -5.44 5.67
CA LEU A 22 -0.60 -4.48 4.60
C LEU A 22 -1.90 -3.69 4.74
N ALA A 23 -1.85 -2.40 4.45
CA ALA A 23 -2.99 -1.50 4.47
C ALA A 23 -2.98 -0.55 3.27
N VAL A 24 -4.16 -0.09 2.85
CA VAL A 24 -4.27 0.99 1.87
C VAL A 24 -3.80 2.29 2.53
N ALA A 25 -2.74 2.87 1.99
CA ALA A 25 -2.19 4.15 2.42
C ALA A 25 -2.89 5.34 1.75
N ALA A 26 -3.22 5.20 0.46
CA ALA A 26 -3.88 6.25 -0.32
C ALA A 26 -4.60 5.70 -1.55
N VAL A 27 -5.65 6.40 -1.98
CA VAL A 27 -6.32 6.17 -3.27
C VAL A 27 -6.09 7.41 -4.13
N ASN A 28 -5.16 7.31 -5.07
CA ASN A 28 -4.75 8.42 -5.93
C ASN A 28 -5.56 8.49 -7.23
N GLY A 29 -6.47 7.55 -7.46
CA GLY A 29 -7.36 7.51 -8.61
C GLY A 29 -8.17 6.21 -8.67
N PRO A 30 -9.11 6.09 -9.62
CA PRO A 30 -10.03 4.95 -9.72
C PRO A 30 -9.33 3.60 -9.98
N ALA A 31 -8.08 3.62 -10.47
CA ALA A 31 -7.25 2.43 -10.67
C ALA A 31 -5.81 2.68 -10.21
N LEU A 32 -5.62 3.52 -9.18
CA LEU A 32 -4.30 3.87 -8.66
C LEU A 32 -4.33 3.96 -7.14
N VAL A 33 -3.90 2.90 -6.49
CA VAL A 33 -3.91 2.75 -5.03
C VAL A 33 -2.48 2.59 -4.53
N VAL A 34 -2.19 3.13 -3.36
CA VAL A 34 -0.92 2.97 -2.66
C VAL A 34 -1.14 2.10 -1.43
N VAL A 35 -0.28 1.10 -1.26
CA VAL A 35 -0.27 0.17 -0.13
C VAL A 35 0.98 0.43 0.71
N SER A 36 0.80 0.48 2.02
CA SER A 36 1.87 0.51 3.03
C SER A 36 1.79 -0.74 3.91
N GLY A 37 2.88 -1.02 4.63
CA GLY A 37 2.96 -2.21 5.48
C GLY A 37 4.39 -2.71 5.63
N ASP A 38 4.50 -3.93 6.12
CA ASP A 38 5.77 -4.60 6.35
C ASP A 38 6.58 -4.73 5.05
N ALA A 39 7.90 -4.62 5.16
CA ALA A 39 8.77 -4.57 3.98
C ALA A 39 8.69 -5.85 3.14
N ASP A 40 8.71 -7.01 3.80
CA ASP A 40 8.61 -8.33 3.20
C ASP A 40 7.20 -8.61 2.65
N ALA A 41 6.15 -8.24 3.37
CA ALA A 41 4.78 -8.33 2.86
C ALA A 41 4.56 -7.48 1.59
N LEU A 42 5.18 -6.29 1.52
CA LEU A 42 5.13 -5.45 0.32
C LEU A 42 5.94 -6.05 -0.85
N ASP A 43 6.99 -6.83 -0.57
CA ASP A 43 7.75 -7.54 -1.59
C ASP A 43 6.97 -8.75 -2.13
N GLU A 44 6.27 -9.47 -1.25
CA GLU A 44 5.31 -10.52 -1.63
C GLU A 44 4.17 -9.96 -2.48
N LEU A 45 3.61 -8.81 -2.10
CA LEU A 45 2.56 -8.13 -2.87
C LEU A 45 3.05 -7.78 -4.29
N LEU A 46 4.28 -7.29 -4.43
CA LEU A 46 4.88 -7.00 -5.73
C LEU A 46 4.98 -8.27 -6.59
N ALA A 47 5.47 -9.37 -6.02
CA ALA A 47 5.60 -10.64 -6.72
C ALA A 47 4.22 -11.23 -7.12
N SER A 48 3.22 -11.15 -6.24
CA SER A 48 1.84 -11.55 -6.54
C SER A 48 1.25 -10.71 -7.68
N CYS A 49 1.44 -9.38 -7.65
CA CYS A 49 0.97 -8.52 -8.73
C CYS A 49 1.65 -8.87 -10.06
N GLU A 50 2.96 -9.10 -10.06
CA GLU A 50 3.71 -9.48 -11.26
C GLU A 50 3.24 -10.81 -11.84
N ALA A 51 3.01 -11.83 -11.00
CA ALA A 51 2.51 -13.14 -11.41
C ALA A 51 1.13 -13.06 -12.09
N GLU A 52 0.32 -12.08 -11.71
CA GLU A 52 -1.02 -11.86 -12.24
C GLU A 52 -1.06 -10.82 -13.38
N GLY A 53 0.10 -10.29 -13.79
CA GLY A 53 0.19 -9.24 -14.81
C GLY A 53 -0.34 -7.88 -14.37
N VAL A 54 -0.52 -7.67 -13.07
CA VAL A 54 -0.93 -6.40 -12.48
C VAL A 54 0.29 -5.51 -12.33
N ARG A 55 0.20 -4.30 -12.88
CA ARG A 55 1.27 -3.31 -12.71
C ARG A 55 1.33 -2.84 -11.26
N ALA A 56 2.40 -3.19 -10.57
CA ALA A 56 2.76 -2.67 -9.27
C ALA A 56 4.20 -2.14 -9.27
N ARG A 57 4.47 -1.09 -8.49
CA ARG A 57 5.82 -0.51 -8.38
C ARG A 57 6.11 -0.09 -6.95
N ARG A 58 7.36 -0.27 -6.51
CA ARG A 58 7.81 0.35 -5.26
C ARG A 58 7.70 1.86 -5.39
N VAL A 59 7.13 2.51 -4.38
CA VAL A 59 7.25 3.95 -4.24
C VAL A 59 8.55 4.18 -3.48
N ALA A 60 9.51 4.85 -4.12
CA ALA A 60 10.72 5.31 -3.45
C ALA A 60 10.27 6.36 -2.43
N VAL A 61 10.18 5.94 -1.17
CA VAL A 61 9.97 6.83 -0.05
C VAL A 61 11.14 6.57 0.86
N ASP A 62 11.98 7.58 1.09
CA ASP A 62 13.15 7.53 1.96
C ASP A 62 12.75 7.49 3.45
N TYR A 63 11.67 6.76 3.78
CA TYR A 63 11.20 6.53 5.13
C TYR A 63 11.22 5.04 5.42
N ALA A 64 12.45 4.51 5.52
CA ALA A 64 12.74 3.18 6.06
C ALA A 64 12.69 3.19 7.60
N SER A 65 11.71 3.88 8.19
CA SER A 65 11.55 4.00 9.63
C SER A 65 10.10 3.75 10.01
N HIS A 66 9.87 2.61 10.68
CA HIS A 66 8.71 2.24 11.48
C HIS A 66 7.51 1.55 10.79
N CYS A 67 7.49 0.23 10.97
CA CYS A 67 6.28 -0.54 11.23
C CYS A 67 5.39 0.18 12.28
N SER A 68 4.07 0.15 12.06
CA SER A 68 3.00 0.42 13.04
C SER A 68 2.96 1.78 13.78
N HIS A 69 3.43 2.90 13.22
CA HIS A 69 3.32 4.21 13.90
C HIS A 69 3.00 5.40 12.97
N VAL A 70 1.85 5.34 12.29
CA VAL A 70 1.17 6.57 11.83
C VAL A 70 -0.30 6.49 12.25
N GLU A 71 -0.53 6.31 13.55
CA GLU A 71 -1.60 7.05 14.22
C GLU A 71 -1.06 8.46 14.51
N GLU A 72 -1.90 9.48 14.35
CA GLU A 72 -1.64 10.92 14.58
C GLU A 72 -0.83 11.69 13.52
N ILE A 73 -1.44 11.93 12.34
CA ILE A 73 -1.48 13.30 11.80
C ILE A 73 -2.93 13.61 11.42
N GLU A 74 -3.79 13.69 12.43
CA GLU A 74 -5.11 14.30 12.32
C GLU A 74 -5.10 15.63 13.08
N ASP A 75 -4.23 16.60 12.72
CA ASP A 75 -4.42 17.98 13.19
C ASP A 75 -3.62 19.13 12.52
N VAL A 76 -3.18 19.03 11.25
CA VAL A 76 -2.42 20.15 10.62
C VAL A 76 -2.84 20.53 9.20
N LEU A 77 -4.13 20.38 8.84
CA LEU A 77 -4.65 21.00 7.60
C LEU A 77 -5.95 21.79 7.81
N LEU A 78 -6.07 22.42 8.98
CA LEU A 78 -6.93 23.60 9.13
C LEU A 78 -6.08 24.79 9.58
N ARG A 79 -5.49 25.46 8.59
CA ARG A 79 -5.23 26.91 8.65
C ARG A 79 -5.13 27.51 7.27
#